data_AF-A0A5C4J3X9-F1
#
_entry.id   AF-A0A5C4J3X9-F1
#
_cell.length_a   1.000
_cell.length_b   1.000
_cell.length_c   1.000
_cell.angle_alpha   90.00
_cell.angle_beta   90.00
_cell.angle_gamma   90.00
#
_symmetry.space_group_name_H-M   'P 1'
#
loop_
_entity.id
_entity.type
_entity.pdbx_description
1 polymer ?
#
loop_
_entity_poly.entity_id
_entity_poly.type
_entity_poly.pdbx_seq_one_letter_code
_entity_poly.pdbx_strand_id
1 'polypeptide(L)'
;MGPVGHADMGEDVAPGTEPKGTAGFEGAAPGGRPLRAVREPEPEFEAGNRIDQELYEAASTGDSDAFLRVLLNANVLVPIPEDAPLEVTPVQREFRWDAALRTESSVQVFTSLVRLREVLPESRFVYADFRELIGAWPRDGWAMLLNPGTHIGASLRGDQVRELSEWAARVGLVPARPEVPPVRQTAPQPRPEPAPQPQPEPAPQPRPEPVPQAQPEPVPQARPEPVPEARPEPVPQAVPDLDDRGASPAIMQKVVPHGHVAWYLEQGYDRVGGFVHLTGDVGELQAPVQLYEALGLLYEGSPFSPGDEGVYVIRWPAYCPGLYRIPFGGRDEEELAIWGDAGWVIERPPFVGGGFAPGSAGSIREYKVDSVRLPFGAEMYYLGGDRSERFVAMYDPDRLAWLRPDASADASGGRDASGGRTEAAQ
;
A
#
# COMPACT_ATOMS: atom_id res chain seq x y z
N MET A 1 36.32 1.63 55.88
CA MET A 1 36.60 1.89 57.31
C MET A 1 37.54 3.09 57.35
N GLY A 2 37.16 4.17 58.05
CA GLY A 2 38.06 5.32 58.29
C GLY A 2 39.17 4.99 59.30
N PRO A 3 39.80 5.95 60.03
CA PRO A 3 39.17 7.21 60.45
C PRO A 3 40.12 8.43 60.74
N VAL A 4 39.51 9.51 61.30
CA VAL A 4 40.04 10.59 62.19
C VAL A 4 41.02 11.63 61.61
N GLY A 5 40.93 12.96 61.83
CA GLY A 5 40.01 13.83 62.57
C GLY A 5 40.69 15.14 63.04
N HIS A 6 39.86 16.13 63.43
CA HIS A 6 40.09 17.32 64.30
C HIS A 6 40.75 18.57 63.69
N ALA A 7 40.04 19.71 63.58
CA ALA A 7 39.65 20.75 64.59
C ALA A 7 40.75 21.85 64.65
N ASP A 8 40.51 23.18 64.69
CA ASP A 8 39.77 24.00 65.67
C ASP A 8 39.92 25.50 65.21
N MET A 9 38.86 26.30 65.06
CA MET A 9 38.37 27.44 65.89
C MET A 9 39.25 28.70 66.09
N GLY A 10 38.54 29.86 66.10
CA GLY A 10 38.91 31.13 66.75
C GLY A 10 38.85 32.35 65.81
N GLU A 11 37.76 33.14 65.79
CA GLU A 11 37.54 34.38 66.60
C GLU A 11 38.33 35.60 66.04
N ASP A 12 37.87 36.84 65.91
CA ASP A 12 36.72 37.60 66.40
C ASP A 12 36.79 39.05 65.82
N VAL A 13 35.76 39.88 66.06
CA VAL A 13 35.77 41.37 66.14
C VAL A 13 35.47 42.25 64.89
N ALA A 14 34.28 42.88 64.92
CA ALA A 14 33.86 44.15 64.26
C ALA A 14 34.27 45.39 65.13
N PRO A 15 34.12 46.71 64.80
CA PRO A 15 32.99 47.35 64.07
C PRO A 15 33.26 48.73 63.34
N GLY A 16 32.19 49.32 62.76
CA GLY A 16 31.98 50.77 62.49
C GLY A 16 32.60 51.35 61.21
N THR A 17 31.96 52.16 60.34
CA THR A 17 31.03 53.29 60.58
C THR A 17 30.38 53.72 59.25
N GLU A 18 29.05 53.91 59.22
CA GLU A 18 28.25 54.59 58.17
C GLU A 18 28.28 56.14 58.35
N PRO A 19 27.50 57.03 57.66
CA PRO A 19 26.66 56.92 56.44
C PRO A 19 26.80 58.12 55.44
N LYS A 20 26.22 57.99 54.23
CA LYS A 20 25.12 58.87 53.72
C LYS A 20 24.70 58.53 52.28
N GLY A 21 23.39 58.30 52.09
CA GLY A 21 22.68 58.62 50.85
C GLY A 21 21.68 57.60 50.30
N THR A 22 20.55 57.40 51.00
CA THR A 22 19.14 57.36 50.50
C THR A 22 18.89 57.04 49.02
N ALA A 23 17.94 56.21 48.56
CA ALA A 23 16.77 55.49 49.09
C ALA A 23 16.29 54.64 47.88
N GLY A 24 15.56 53.53 47.95
CA GLY A 24 14.98 52.70 49.00
C GLY A 24 14.15 51.64 48.28
N PHE A 25 14.07 50.41 48.80
CA PHE A 25 12.97 49.45 48.56
C PHE A 25 13.08 48.33 49.62
N GLU A 26 12.12 48.32 50.56
CA GLU A 26 11.72 47.17 51.39
C GLU A 26 11.04 46.09 50.51
N GLY A 27 10.98 44.79 50.82
CA GLY A 27 11.31 44.04 52.04
C GLY A 27 11.49 42.53 51.77
N ALA A 28 11.76 41.79 52.85
CA ALA A 28 12.35 40.43 52.93
C ALA A 28 11.37 39.25 52.71
N ALA A 29 11.78 38.19 51.97
CA ALA A 29 12.14 36.80 52.39
C ALA A 29 10.99 35.75 52.34
N PRO A 30 11.22 34.40 52.34
CA PRO A 30 12.35 33.58 51.84
C PRO A 30 11.88 32.33 51.00
N GLY A 31 12.82 31.64 50.33
CA GLY A 31 12.77 30.19 50.06
C GLY A 31 11.69 29.62 49.12
N GLY A 32 12.06 29.33 47.88
CA GLY A 32 11.32 28.43 47.01
C GLY A 32 12.26 27.75 46.01
N ARG A 33 12.41 26.43 46.10
CA ARG A 33 12.96 25.62 45.00
C ARG A 33 12.19 25.98 43.72
N PRO A 34 12.83 26.11 42.53
CA PRO A 34 12.07 26.31 41.32
C PRO A 34 11.11 25.13 41.18
N LEU A 35 9.81 25.42 41.23
CA LEU A 35 8.76 24.44 40.99
C LEU A 35 8.99 23.93 39.56
N ARG A 36 9.41 22.66 39.46
CA ARG A 36 9.46 21.94 38.20
C ARG A 36 8.04 21.97 37.64
N ALA A 37 7.87 22.59 36.48
CA ALA A 37 6.61 22.56 35.76
C ALA A 37 6.12 21.11 35.72
N VAL A 38 4.93 20.88 36.26
CA VAL A 38 4.22 19.63 36.05
C VAL A 38 3.98 19.60 34.55
N ARG A 39 4.69 18.73 33.82
CA ARG A 39 4.36 18.42 32.43
C ARG A 39 2.88 18.04 32.46
N GLU A 40 2.06 18.78 31.73
CA GLU A 40 0.69 18.33 31.43
C GLU A 40 0.79 16.89 30.92
N PRO A 41 -0.08 15.96 31.38
CA PRO A 41 -0.03 14.60 30.89
C PRO A 41 -0.18 14.66 29.37
N GLU A 42 0.85 14.21 28.66
CA GLU A 42 0.77 14.10 27.20
C GLU A 42 -0.45 13.22 26.88
N PRO A 43 -1.24 13.59 25.86
CA PRO A 43 -2.40 12.81 25.47
C PRO A 43 -2.00 11.36 25.22
N GLU A 44 -2.85 10.41 25.62
CA GLU A 44 -2.62 9.00 25.34
C GLU A 44 -2.45 8.78 23.83
N PHE A 45 -1.48 7.94 23.46
CA PHE A 45 -1.22 7.64 22.07
C PHE A 45 -2.41 6.90 21.46
N GLU A 46 -3.07 7.54 20.50
CA GLU A 46 -4.05 6.89 19.64
C GLU A 46 -3.35 6.43 18.36
N ALA A 47 -3.02 5.14 18.28
CA ALA A 47 -2.58 4.49 17.04
C ALA A 47 -3.61 4.80 15.94
N GLY A 48 -3.25 4.97 14.67
CA GLY A 48 -4.17 5.18 13.54
C GLY A 48 -4.49 3.91 12.72
N ASN A 49 -3.71 2.85 12.92
CA ASN A 49 -3.89 1.49 12.39
C ASN A 49 -3.01 0.53 13.21
N ARG A 50 -2.94 -0.73 12.80
CA ARG A 50 -2.08 -1.74 13.43
C ARG A 50 -0.60 -1.40 13.31
N ILE A 51 -0.13 -0.90 12.16
CA ILE A 51 1.27 -0.44 12.01
C ILE A 51 1.62 0.60 13.07
N ASP A 52 0.79 1.63 13.26
CA ASP A 52 1.03 2.68 14.25
C ASP A 52 1.17 2.11 15.67
N GLN A 53 0.33 1.12 16.02
CA GLN A 53 0.37 0.43 17.30
C GLN A 53 1.66 -0.39 17.45
N GLU A 54 2.02 -1.20 16.46
CA GLU A 54 3.22 -2.03 16.49
C GLU A 54 4.50 -1.18 16.51
N LEU A 55 4.53 -0.05 15.79
CA LEU A 55 5.62 0.92 15.83
C LEU A 55 5.72 1.61 17.19
N TYR A 56 4.58 1.96 17.80
CA TYR A 56 4.56 2.53 19.14
C TYR A 56 5.07 1.56 20.19
N GLU A 57 4.66 0.29 20.12
CA GLU A 57 5.15 -0.76 21.00
C GLU A 57 6.66 -0.95 20.84
N ALA A 58 7.15 -1.10 19.61
CA ALA A 58 8.59 -1.24 19.32
C ALA A 58 9.40 -0.02 19.78
N ALA A 59 8.89 1.19 19.53
CA ALA A 59 9.54 2.43 19.97
C ALA A 59 9.55 2.55 21.52
N SER A 60 8.45 2.17 22.18
CA SER A 60 8.34 2.18 23.65
C SER A 60 9.29 1.20 24.32
N THR A 61 9.57 0.06 23.69
CA THR A 61 10.55 -0.93 24.16
C THR A 61 11.98 -0.63 23.71
N GLY A 62 12.19 0.37 22.85
CA GLY A 62 13.50 0.70 22.26
C GLY A 62 14.03 -0.38 21.31
N ASP A 63 13.14 -1.20 20.73
CA ASP A 63 13.50 -2.28 19.82
C ASP A 63 13.51 -1.78 18.38
N SER A 64 14.66 -1.26 17.96
CA SER A 64 14.87 -0.77 16.59
C SER A 64 14.71 -1.85 15.52
N ASP A 65 14.98 -3.12 15.83
CA ASP A 65 14.86 -4.21 14.86
C ASP A 65 13.39 -4.56 14.64
N ALA A 66 12.59 -4.62 15.72
CA ALA A 66 11.14 -4.75 15.60
C ALA A 66 10.53 -3.57 14.84
N PHE A 67 10.96 -2.34 15.13
CA PHE A 67 10.48 -1.15 14.45
C PHE A 67 10.75 -1.21 12.94
N LEU A 68 11.98 -1.54 12.54
CA LEU A 68 12.34 -1.69 11.13
C LEU A 68 11.59 -2.86 10.47
N ARG A 69 11.39 -3.98 11.16
CA ARG A 69 10.62 -5.12 10.65
C ARG A 69 9.17 -4.75 10.37
N VAL A 70 8.53 -4.00 11.26
CA VAL A 70 7.17 -3.50 11.05
C VAL A 70 7.13 -2.60 9.82
N LEU A 71 8.06 -1.63 9.71
CA LEU A 71 8.13 -0.74 8.54
C LEU A 71 8.37 -1.46 7.23
N LEU A 72 9.28 -2.44 7.21
CA LEU A 72 9.58 -3.21 6.00
C LEU A 72 8.39 -4.04 5.49
N ASN A 73 7.35 -4.24 6.30
CA ASN A 73 6.11 -4.91 5.89
C ASN A 73 4.92 -3.94 5.80
N ALA A 74 5.16 -2.64 5.99
CA ALA A 74 4.10 -1.64 6.04
C ALA A 74 3.81 -1.05 4.66
N ASN A 75 2.53 -0.75 4.45
CA ASN A 75 2.10 0.23 3.45
C ASN A 75 2.12 1.62 4.09
N VAL A 76 2.79 2.56 3.43
CA VAL A 76 2.93 3.94 3.89
C VAL A 76 2.20 4.91 2.96
N LEU A 77 1.80 6.05 3.48
CA LEU A 77 1.12 7.11 2.76
C LEU A 77 2.15 8.17 2.36
N VAL A 78 2.17 8.50 1.07
CA VAL A 78 3.02 9.54 0.50
C VAL A 78 2.13 10.68 -0.01
N PRO A 79 2.31 11.93 0.48
CA PRO A 79 1.56 13.08 0.00
C PRO A 79 1.79 13.34 -1.50
N ILE A 80 0.72 13.71 -2.21
CA ILE A 80 0.74 14.10 -3.62
C ILE A 80 0.13 15.50 -3.84
N PRO A 81 0.51 16.21 -4.91
CA PRO A 81 -0.11 17.48 -5.28
C PRO A 81 -1.62 17.35 -5.51
N GLU A 82 -2.37 18.43 -5.29
CA GLU A 82 -3.83 18.44 -5.49
C GLU A 82 -4.26 18.15 -6.94
N ASP A 83 -3.41 18.49 -7.91
CA ASP A 83 -3.61 18.28 -9.35
C ASP A 83 -3.11 16.92 -9.84
N ALA A 84 -2.41 16.16 -8.99
CA ALA A 84 -1.86 14.88 -9.39
C ALA A 84 -2.96 13.80 -9.54
N PRO A 85 -2.86 12.91 -10.53
CA PRO A 85 -3.71 11.71 -10.58
C PRO A 85 -3.55 10.88 -9.30
N LEU A 86 -4.60 10.19 -8.83
CA LEU A 86 -4.48 9.25 -7.68
C LEU A 86 -3.58 8.04 -7.99
N GLU A 87 -3.31 7.84 -9.27
CA GLU A 87 -2.67 6.67 -9.88
C GLU A 87 -1.14 6.79 -9.92
N VAL A 88 -0.60 7.96 -9.55
CA VAL A 88 0.85 8.22 -9.56
C VAL A 88 1.54 7.47 -8.44
N THR A 89 2.63 6.79 -8.76
CA THR A 89 3.36 5.99 -7.77
C THR A 89 4.72 6.62 -7.46
N PRO A 90 5.22 6.55 -6.22
CA PRO A 90 6.60 6.95 -5.91
C PRO A 90 7.67 6.20 -6.72
N VAL A 91 7.35 5.04 -7.32
CA VAL A 91 8.29 4.25 -8.15
C VAL A 91 8.39 4.72 -9.61
N GLN A 92 7.53 5.66 -10.01
CA GLN A 92 7.58 6.30 -11.32
C GLN A 92 8.62 7.42 -11.33
N ARG A 93 9.33 7.59 -12.45
CA ARG A 93 10.38 8.62 -12.56
C ARG A 93 9.80 10.03 -12.56
N GLU A 94 8.56 10.16 -13.02
CA GLU A 94 7.81 11.41 -13.16
C GLU A 94 7.08 11.81 -11.87
N PHE A 95 7.20 11.01 -10.80
CA PHE A 95 6.53 11.30 -9.54
C PHE A 95 6.99 12.64 -8.95
N ARG A 96 6.00 13.49 -8.63
CA ARG A 96 6.23 14.84 -8.10
C ARG A 96 6.32 14.82 -6.59
N TRP A 97 7.56 14.73 -6.10
CA TRP A 97 7.87 14.72 -4.66
C TRP A 97 7.60 16.05 -3.94
N ASP A 98 7.27 17.13 -4.66
CA ASP A 98 7.11 18.47 -4.10
C ASP A 98 6.10 18.54 -2.94
N ALA A 99 4.99 17.80 -3.04
CA ALA A 99 3.96 17.76 -2.01
C ALA A 99 4.39 16.98 -0.75
N ALA A 100 5.33 16.04 -0.90
CA ALA A 100 5.85 15.26 0.21
C ALA A 100 7.03 15.96 0.91
N LEU A 101 7.63 17.01 0.34
CA LEU A 101 8.75 17.71 0.95
C LEU A 101 8.32 18.55 2.15
N ARG A 102 8.97 18.34 3.30
CA ARG A 102 8.90 19.23 4.46
C ARG A 102 9.86 20.41 4.36
N THR A 103 11.03 20.12 3.80
CA THR A 103 12.15 21.04 3.59
C THR A 103 12.78 20.71 2.23
N GLU A 104 13.80 21.45 1.80
CA GLU A 104 14.46 21.22 0.51
C GLU A 104 15.14 19.84 0.35
N SER A 105 15.30 19.09 1.46
CA SER A 105 15.97 17.78 1.46
C SER A 105 15.37 16.78 2.43
N SER A 106 14.12 16.98 2.87
CA SER A 106 13.43 16.07 3.78
C SER A 106 12.02 15.74 3.27
N VAL A 107 11.78 14.47 2.98
CA VAL A 107 10.50 13.94 2.50
C VAL A 107 9.71 13.37 3.68
N GLN A 108 8.43 13.70 3.75
CA GLN A 108 7.50 13.22 4.78
C GLN A 108 6.77 11.99 4.27
N VAL A 109 6.73 10.96 5.11
CA VAL A 109 6.04 9.70 4.84
C VAL A 109 5.23 9.36 6.09
N PHE A 110 4.01 8.86 5.91
CA PHE A 110 3.10 8.60 7.02
C PHE A 110 2.71 7.12 7.07
N THR A 111 2.50 6.57 8.25
CA THR A 111 2.12 5.15 8.41
C THR A 111 0.61 4.97 8.52
N SER A 112 -0.14 6.05 8.76
CA SER A 112 -1.60 6.05 8.76
C SER A 112 -2.18 7.38 8.29
N LEU A 113 -3.44 7.33 7.86
CA LEU A 113 -4.21 8.53 7.52
C LEU A 113 -4.34 9.48 8.71
N VAL A 114 -4.46 8.95 9.93
CA VAL A 114 -4.54 9.78 11.15
C VAL A 114 -3.25 10.59 11.29
N ARG A 115 -2.07 9.96 11.17
CA ARG A 115 -0.78 10.66 11.24
C ARG A 115 -0.62 11.68 10.11
N LEU A 116 -1.10 11.35 8.91
CA LEU A 116 -1.08 12.28 7.78
C LEU A 116 -1.94 13.50 8.05
N ARG A 117 -3.19 13.32 8.50
CA ARG A 117 -4.15 14.41 8.73
C ARG A 117 -3.79 15.28 9.93
N GLU A 118 -3.07 14.74 10.92
CA GLU A 118 -2.50 15.53 12.02
C GLU A 118 -1.53 16.61 11.52
N VAL A 119 -0.74 16.30 10.49
CA VAL A 119 0.30 17.20 9.97
C VAL A 119 -0.19 17.97 8.73
N LEU A 120 -0.97 17.31 7.87
CA LEU A 120 -1.44 17.79 6.58
C LEU A 120 -2.94 17.48 6.40
N PRO A 121 -3.85 18.28 7.00
CA PRO A 121 -5.28 17.99 7.05
C PRO A 121 -5.97 17.86 5.68
N GLU A 122 -5.54 18.61 4.68
CA GLU A 122 -6.18 18.66 3.34
C GLU A 122 -5.35 17.97 2.25
N SER A 123 -4.22 17.35 2.60
CA SER A 123 -3.33 16.77 1.59
C SER A 123 -3.93 15.53 0.95
N ARG A 124 -3.82 15.44 -0.38
CA ARG A 124 -4.02 14.19 -1.11
C ARG A 124 -2.81 13.30 -0.92
N PHE A 125 -3.01 11.99 -0.99
CA PHE A 125 -1.95 11.02 -0.74
C PHE A 125 -2.18 9.76 -1.57
N VAL A 126 -1.15 8.92 -1.62
CA VAL A 126 -1.19 7.59 -2.23
C VAL A 126 -0.52 6.59 -1.30
N TYR A 127 -0.95 5.32 -1.30
CA TYR A 127 -0.27 4.27 -0.55
C TYR A 127 0.97 3.76 -1.30
N ALA A 128 2.01 3.33 -0.62
CA ALA A 128 3.18 2.73 -1.24
C ALA A 128 3.71 1.61 -0.34
N ASP A 129 4.16 0.51 -0.93
CA ASP A 129 4.92 -0.49 -0.18
C ASP A 129 6.24 0.16 0.24
N PHE A 130 6.55 0.12 1.54
CA PHE A 130 7.73 0.79 2.07
C PHE A 130 9.02 0.30 1.41
N ARG A 131 9.10 -0.98 1.03
CA ARG A 131 10.29 -1.58 0.40
C ARG A 131 10.47 -1.08 -1.02
N GLU A 132 9.38 -0.93 -1.76
CA GLU A 132 9.42 -0.34 -3.09
C GLU A 132 9.77 1.15 -3.03
N LEU A 133 9.23 1.86 -2.03
CA LEU A 133 9.50 3.27 -1.79
C LEU A 133 10.99 3.55 -1.55
N ILE A 134 11.63 2.79 -0.65
CA ILE A 134 13.08 2.94 -0.39
C ILE A 134 13.93 2.49 -1.59
N GLY A 135 13.39 1.61 -2.45
CA GLY A 135 13.99 1.21 -3.72
C GLY A 135 14.00 2.31 -4.78
N ALA A 136 12.96 3.16 -4.79
CA ALA A 136 12.79 4.25 -5.75
C ALA A 136 13.06 5.64 -5.16
N TRP A 137 13.85 5.71 -4.07
CA TRP A 137 14.08 6.96 -3.35
C TRP A 137 14.65 8.07 -4.25
N PRO A 138 14.11 9.30 -4.22
CA PRO A 138 14.36 10.30 -5.26
C PRO A 138 15.80 10.78 -5.32
N ARG A 139 16.45 10.92 -4.16
CA ARG A 139 17.84 11.37 -4.05
C ARG A 139 18.51 10.75 -2.83
N ASP A 140 19.73 10.26 -3.04
CA ASP A 140 20.59 9.61 -2.05
C ASP A 140 20.91 10.43 -0.78
N GLY A 141 20.81 11.76 -0.88
CA GLY A 141 21.06 12.68 0.24
C GLY A 141 19.80 13.19 0.93
N TRP A 142 18.61 12.81 0.46
CA TRP A 142 17.36 13.27 1.04
C TRP A 142 16.95 12.41 2.23
N ALA A 143 16.64 13.06 3.35
CA ALA A 143 16.15 12.37 4.54
C ALA A 143 14.68 11.98 4.39
N MET A 144 14.31 10.83 4.95
CA MET A 144 12.94 10.42 5.16
C MET A 144 12.54 10.78 6.60
N LEU A 145 11.46 11.54 6.73
CA LEU A 145 10.79 11.83 7.99
C LEU A 145 9.52 10.99 8.04
N LEU A 146 9.53 9.96 8.88
CA LEU A 146 8.38 9.11 9.13
C LEU A 146 7.53 9.75 10.24
N ASN A 147 6.24 9.97 9.98
CA ASN A 147 5.28 10.56 10.93
C ASN A 147 5.83 11.80 11.68
N PRO A 148 6.36 12.81 10.96
CA PRO A 148 7.03 13.95 11.58
C PRO A 148 6.11 14.70 12.55
N GLY A 149 6.59 15.01 13.74
CA GLY A 149 5.82 15.76 14.75
C GLY A 149 4.83 14.90 15.56
N THR A 150 4.90 13.58 15.44
CA THR A 150 4.05 12.63 16.18
C THR A 150 4.88 11.81 17.19
N HIS A 151 4.21 11.08 18.09
CA HIS A 151 4.85 10.25 19.12
C HIS A 151 5.70 9.10 18.56
N ILE A 152 5.34 8.57 17.38
CA ILE A 152 6.08 7.52 16.67
C ILE A 152 6.95 8.09 15.53
N GLY A 153 7.25 9.39 15.60
CA GLY A 153 8.05 10.07 14.60
C GLY A 153 9.49 9.54 14.56
N ALA A 154 9.96 9.18 13.36
CA ALA A 154 11.33 8.72 13.13
C ALA A 154 11.96 9.47 11.96
N SER A 155 13.29 9.52 11.94
CA SER A 155 14.05 10.13 10.84
C SER A 155 15.11 9.15 10.37
N LEU A 156 15.10 8.86 9.08
CA LEU A 156 16.14 8.11 8.38
C LEU A 156 16.90 9.10 7.49
N ARG A 157 18.21 9.20 7.66
CA ARG A 157 19.04 9.98 6.74
C ARG A 157 19.10 9.29 5.37
N GLY A 158 19.41 10.04 4.31
CA GLY A 158 19.45 9.49 2.95
C GLY A 158 20.44 8.31 2.79
N ASP A 159 21.56 8.32 3.52
CA ASP A 159 22.49 7.19 3.60
C ASP A 159 21.84 5.93 4.20
N GLN A 160 21.05 6.11 5.26
CA GLN A 160 20.36 5.02 5.92
C GLN A 160 19.22 4.44 5.08
N VAL A 161 18.51 5.28 4.32
CA VAL A 161 17.46 4.82 3.38
C VAL A 161 18.07 3.93 2.30
N ARG A 162 19.22 4.33 1.72
CA ARG A 162 19.94 3.53 0.73
C ARG A 162 20.46 2.22 1.32
N GLU A 163 21.09 2.25 2.49
CA GLU A 163 21.58 1.04 3.17
C GLU A 163 20.45 0.05 3.43
N LEU A 164 19.28 0.54 3.88
CA LEU A 164 18.10 -0.27 4.12
C LEU A 164 17.54 -0.89 2.82
N SER A 165 17.52 -0.10 1.74
CA SER A 165 17.12 -0.54 0.40
C SER A 165 18.02 -1.65 -0.13
N GLU A 166 19.35 -1.47 -0.05
CA GLU A 166 20.33 -2.48 -0.46
C GLU A 166 20.24 -3.75 0.38
N TRP A 167 20.01 -3.61 1.68
CA TRP A 167 19.78 -4.74 2.57
C TRP A 167 18.50 -5.50 2.18
N ALA A 168 17.40 -4.79 1.95
CA ALA A 168 16.11 -5.39 1.59
C ALA A 168 16.19 -6.13 0.25
N ALA A 169 16.88 -5.56 -0.74
CA ALA A 169 17.15 -6.20 -2.03
C ALA A 169 18.00 -7.48 -1.87
N ARG A 170 19.04 -7.45 -1.03
CA ARG A 170 19.94 -8.60 -0.79
C ARG A 170 19.23 -9.77 -0.12
N VAL A 171 18.29 -9.49 0.77
CA VAL A 171 17.51 -10.52 1.49
C VAL A 171 16.32 -11.01 0.64
N GLY A 172 16.11 -10.44 -0.56
CA GLY A 172 15.02 -10.80 -1.46
C GLY A 172 13.65 -10.30 -0.99
N LEU A 173 13.63 -9.27 -0.15
CA LEU A 173 12.40 -8.68 0.39
C LEU A 173 11.80 -7.65 -0.55
N VAL A 174 12.59 -7.06 -1.45
CA VAL A 174 12.09 -6.23 -2.56
C VAL A 174 11.78 -7.18 -3.72
N PRO A 175 10.52 -7.28 -4.20
CA PRO A 175 10.26 -8.03 -5.42
C PRO A 175 11.10 -7.42 -6.54
N ALA A 176 11.86 -8.24 -7.25
CA ALA A 176 12.63 -7.76 -8.39
C ALA A 176 11.65 -7.12 -9.36
N ARG A 177 11.79 -5.80 -9.58
CA ARG A 177 11.24 -5.16 -10.77
C ARG A 177 11.66 -6.04 -11.94
N PRO A 178 10.77 -6.39 -12.89
CA PRO A 178 11.24 -6.99 -14.13
C PRO A 178 12.23 -6.00 -14.74
N GLU A 179 13.52 -6.24 -14.50
CA GLU A 179 14.59 -5.56 -15.20
C GLU A 179 14.36 -5.93 -16.66
N VAL A 180 13.96 -4.93 -17.45
CA VAL A 180 14.11 -5.00 -18.88
C VAL A 180 15.57 -5.38 -19.10
N PRO A 181 15.86 -6.59 -19.60
CA PRO A 181 17.24 -7.03 -19.72
C PRO A 181 17.99 -5.97 -20.51
N PRO A 182 19.20 -5.54 -20.08
CA PRO A 182 19.99 -4.62 -20.87
C PRO A 182 20.09 -5.24 -22.25
N VAL A 183 19.67 -4.48 -23.27
CA VAL A 183 19.68 -4.92 -24.67
C VAL A 183 21.06 -5.50 -24.92
N ARG A 184 21.16 -6.83 -24.95
CA ARG A 184 22.42 -7.49 -25.27
C ARG A 184 22.75 -7.02 -26.65
N GLN A 185 23.79 -6.20 -26.77
CA GLN A 185 24.42 -5.93 -28.07
C GLN A 185 24.68 -7.30 -28.67
N THR A 186 23.92 -7.63 -29.71
CA THR A 186 23.95 -8.94 -30.33
C THR A 186 25.37 -9.19 -30.80
N ALA A 187 25.97 -10.26 -30.28
CA ALA A 187 27.14 -10.88 -30.88
C ALA A 187 26.92 -11.07 -32.40
N PRO A 188 27.98 -10.96 -33.22
CA PRO A 188 27.85 -11.02 -34.67
C PRO A 188 27.22 -12.35 -35.09
N GLN A 189 26.11 -12.27 -35.83
CA GLN A 189 25.40 -13.43 -36.35
C GLN A 189 26.31 -14.28 -37.26
N PRO A 190 26.15 -15.62 -37.25
CA PRO A 190 26.92 -16.49 -38.13
C PRO A 190 26.54 -16.24 -39.60
N ARG A 191 27.57 -16.19 -40.45
CA ARG A 191 27.46 -15.94 -41.89
C ARG A 191 26.60 -17.03 -42.56
N PRO A 192 25.63 -16.68 -43.43
CA PRO A 192 24.81 -17.67 -44.12
C PRO A 192 25.66 -18.54 -45.06
N GLU A 193 25.37 -19.84 -45.08
CA GLU A 193 25.95 -20.81 -46.02
C GLU A 193 25.62 -20.43 -47.48
N PRO A 194 26.52 -20.72 -48.44
CA PRO A 194 26.29 -20.36 -49.83
C PRO A 194 25.22 -21.26 -50.47
N ALA A 195 24.25 -20.64 -51.13
CA ALA A 195 23.26 -21.34 -51.96
C ALA A 195 23.93 -22.08 -53.14
N PRO A 196 23.34 -23.19 -53.64
CA PRO A 196 23.87 -23.94 -54.79
C PRO A 196 23.80 -23.11 -56.07
N GLN A 197 24.86 -23.12 -56.87
CA GLN A 197 24.89 -22.43 -58.18
C GLN A 197 24.06 -23.21 -59.23
N PRO A 198 23.25 -22.52 -60.04
CA PRO A 198 22.52 -23.16 -61.15
C PRO A 198 23.47 -23.50 -62.31
N GLN A 199 23.30 -24.68 -62.92
CA GLN A 199 23.98 -25.08 -64.15
C GLN A 199 23.42 -24.30 -65.36
N PRO A 200 24.26 -23.94 -66.35
CA PRO A 200 23.80 -23.18 -67.53
C PRO A 200 23.04 -24.07 -68.52
N GLU A 201 21.84 -23.64 -68.90
CA GLU A 201 21.08 -24.15 -70.06
C GLU A 201 21.72 -23.71 -71.40
N PRO A 202 21.59 -24.49 -72.48
CA PRO A 202 22.15 -24.15 -73.79
C PRO A 202 21.33 -23.09 -74.53
N ALA A 203 22.03 -22.25 -75.29
CA ALA A 203 21.51 -21.03 -75.93
C ALA A 203 20.37 -21.26 -76.95
N PRO A 204 19.37 -20.36 -77.01
CA PRO A 204 18.29 -20.41 -78.00
C PRO A 204 18.68 -19.77 -79.35
N GLN A 205 18.15 -20.34 -80.44
CA GLN A 205 18.27 -19.84 -81.82
C GLN A 205 17.30 -18.67 -82.09
N PRO A 206 17.61 -17.73 -83.01
CA PRO A 206 16.79 -16.54 -83.22
C PRO A 206 15.67 -16.78 -84.25
N ARG A 207 14.47 -16.27 -83.97
CA ARG A 207 13.38 -16.11 -84.95
C ARG A 207 12.37 -15.04 -84.48
N PRO A 208 11.56 -14.46 -85.38
CA PRO A 208 11.69 -13.08 -85.84
C PRO A 208 10.64 -12.11 -85.24
N GLU A 209 10.93 -10.82 -85.38
CA GLU A 209 10.15 -9.68 -84.86
C GLU A 209 8.69 -9.62 -85.33
N PRO A 210 7.76 -9.28 -84.41
CA PRO A 210 6.47 -8.69 -84.77
C PRO A 210 6.31 -7.26 -84.24
N VAL A 211 6.02 -6.38 -85.21
CA VAL A 211 5.31 -5.08 -85.25
C VAL A 211 4.85 -4.37 -83.95
N PRO A 212 4.90 -3.01 -83.92
CA PRO A 212 4.57 -2.21 -82.75
C PRO A 212 3.05 -2.09 -82.54
N GLN A 213 2.58 -2.40 -81.32
CA GLN A 213 1.26 -2.01 -80.84
C GLN A 213 1.39 -0.88 -79.81
N ALA A 214 0.51 0.10 -79.93
CA ALA A 214 0.51 1.36 -79.20
C ALA A 214 0.36 1.16 -77.68
N GLN A 215 1.16 1.91 -76.91
CA GLN A 215 1.04 2.00 -75.45
C GLN A 215 -0.05 3.03 -75.10
N PRO A 216 -1.05 2.70 -74.26
CA PRO A 216 -1.82 3.68 -73.53
C PRO A 216 -1.06 4.15 -72.27
N GLU A 217 -1.16 5.43 -71.95
CA GLU A 217 -0.51 6.09 -70.81
C GLU A 217 -0.90 5.45 -69.46
N PRO A 218 0.05 5.25 -68.52
CA PRO A 218 -0.27 4.85 -67.16
C PRO A 218 -0.67 6.06 -66.30
N VAL A 219 -1.88 6.00 -65.75
CA VAL A 219 -2.34 6.79 -64.59
C VAL A 219 -1.55 6.41 -63.33
N PRO A 220 -1.34 7.34 -62.37
CA PRO A 220 -0.53 7.09 -61.17
C PRO A 220 -1.26 6.10 -60.23
N GLN A 221 -0.62 4.97 -59.91
CA GLN A 221 -1.09 4.05 -58.87
C GLN A 221 -0.61 4.51 -57.49
N ALA A 222 -1.57 4.62 -56.56
CA ALA A 222 -1.33 4.85 -55.15
C ALA A 222 -0.58 3.66 -54.51
N ARG A 223 0.35 3.97 -53.62
CA ARG A 223 1.13 3.03 -52.82
C ARG A 223 0.19 2.25 -51.88
N PRO A 224 0.23 0.91 -51.82
CA PRO A 224 -0.44 0.16 -50.76
C PRO A 224 0.34 0.30 -49.45
N GLU A 225 -0.36 0.58 -48.35
CA GLU A 225 0.19 0.48 -47.00
C GLU A 225 0.43 -0.99 -46.63
N PRO A 226 1.57 -1.32 -46.00
CA PRO A 226 1.89 -2.68 -45.60
C PRO A 226 1.06 -3.11 -44.38
N VAL A 227 0.37 -4.24 -44.53
CA VAL A 227 -0.27 -5.01 -43.46
C VAL A 227 0.79 -5.51 -42.47
N PRO A 228 0.62 -5.38 -41.14
CA PRO A 228 1.55 -5.96 -40.18
C PRO A 228 1.43 -7.49 -40.18
N GLU A 229 2.53 -8.19 -40.47
CA GLU A 229 2.66 -9.64 -40.27
C GLU A 229 2.63 -10.00 -38.78
N ALA A 230 1.89 -11.08 -38.49
CA ALA A 230 1.65 -11.64 -37.17
C ALA A 230 2.94 -11.94 -36.40
N ARG A 231 3.02 -11.46 -35.15
CA ARG A 231 4.05 -11.85 -34.20
C ARG A 231 3.63 -13.13 -33.45
N PRO A 232 4.60 -13.99 -33.09
CA PRO A 232 4.34 -15.27 -32.45
C PRO A 232 3.79 -15.10 -31.03
N GLU A 233 2.80 -15.93 -30.68
CA GLU A 233 2.13 -15.98 -29.38
C GLU A 233 3.14 -16.10 -28.22
N PRO A 234 2.98 -15.30 -27.15
CA PRO A 234 3.81 -15.40 -25.96
C PRO A 234 3.40 -16.62 -25.13
N VAL A 235 4.36 -17.51 -24.90
CA VAL A 235 4.21 -18.62 -23.95
C VAL A 235 4.13 -18.04 -22.53
N PRO A 236 3.10 -18.34 -21.72
CA PRO A 236 2.94 -17.78 -20.38
C PRO A 236 4.04 -18.31 -19.46
N GLN A 237 4.82 -17.42 -18.81
CA GLN A 237 5.75 -17.83 -17.76
C GLN A 237 5.24 -17.41 -16.37
N ALA A 238 5.01 -18.46 -15.58
CA ALA A 238 4.59 -18.62 -14.19
C ALA A 238 4.46 -17.37 -13.30
N VAL A 239 3.19 -17.12 -12.95
CA VAL A 239 2.74 -16.52 -11.68
C VAL A 239 3.38 -17.23 -10.47
N PRO A 240 3.53 -16.58 -9.30
CA PRO A 240 3.64 -17.34 -8.05
C PRO A 240 2.42 -18.25 -7.99
N ASP A 241 2.70 -19.55 -7.94
CA ASP A 241 1.71 -20.56 -8.17
C ASP A 241 0.69 -20.57 -7.03
N LEU A 242 -0.54 -20.13 -7.30
CA LEU A 242 -1.66 -20.48 -6.43
C LEU A 242 -1.94 -22.00 -6.48
N ASP A 243 -1.25 -22.74 -7.36
CA ASP A 243 -1.26 -24.20 -7.49
C ASP A 243 -0.21 -24.89 -6.60
N ASP A 244 0.24 -24.27 -5.50
CA ASP A 244 0.97 -25.02 -4.47
C ASP A 244 -0.03 -25.98 -3.79
N ARG A 245 -0.14 -27.21 -4.33
CA ARG A 245 -1.16 -28.22 -3.98
C ARG A 245 -1.05 -28.76 -2.54
N GLY A 246 -0.31 -28.07 -1.69
CA GLY A 246 -0.23 -28.24 -0.23
C GLY A 246 -0.34 -26.93 0.58
N ALA A 247 -0.50 -25.76 -0.06
CA ALA A 247 -0.70 -24.48 0.62
C ALA A 247 -2.19 -24.23 0.89
N SER A 248 -2.49 -23.60 2.03
CA SER A 248 -3.85 -23.13 2.31
C SER A 248 -4.22 -22.05 1.29
N PRO A 249 -5.46 -22.03 0.76
CA PRO A 249 -5.88 -21.05 -0.22
C PRO A 249 -5.72 -19.63 0.34
N ALA A 250 -5.27 -18.70 -0.50
CA ALA A 250 -5.20 -17.30 -0.15
C ALA A 250 -6.60 -16.76 0.19
N ILE A 251 -6.71 -15.88 1.18
CA ILE A 251 -7.99 -15.27 1.55
C ILE A 251 -8.18 -13.99 0.75
N MET A 252 -9.23 -13.94 -0.07
CA MET A 252 -9.65 -12.76 -0.81
C MET A 252 -10.65 -11.94 0.01
N GLN A 253 -10.70 -10.63 -0.26
CA GLN A 253 -11.59 -9.67 0.34
C GLN A 253 -12.30 -8.83 -0.73
N LYS A 254 -13.60 -8.57 -0.50
CA LYS A 254 -14.42 -7.64 -1.28
C LYS A 254 -15.11 -6.65 -0.34
N VAL A 255 -14.94 -5.36 -0.59
CA VAL A 255 -15.79 -4.32 -0.01
C VAL A 255 -17.17 -4.39 -0.64
N VAL A 256 -18.21 -4.50 0.19
CA VAL A 256 -19.60 -4.68 -0.23
C VAL A 256 -20.31 -3.33 -0.20
N PRO A 257 -20.90 -2.87 -1.32
CA PRO A 257 -21.76 -1.70 -1.30
C PRO A 257 -22.89 -1.85 -0.28
N HIS A 258 -23.17 -0.80 0.51
CA HIS A 258 -24.14 -0.85 1.61
C HIS A 258 -25.51 -1.39 1.18
N GLY A 259 -25.99 -0.97 0.01
CA GLY A 259 -27.28 -1.44 -0.55
C GLY A 259 -27.31 -2.92 -0.92
N HIS A 260 -26.16 -3.58 -1.10
CA HIS A 260 -26.08 -5.00 -1.46
C HIS A 260 -26.05 -5.92 -0.23
N VAL A 261 -25.76 -5.40 0.97
CA VAL A 261 -25.61 -6.20 2.19
C VAL A 261 -26.87 -7.01 2.49
N ALA A 262 -28.05 -6.42 2.31
CA ALA A 262 -29.32 -7.11 2.51
C ALA A 262 -29.54 -8.26 1.52
N TRP A 263 -28.98 -8.21 0.31
CA TRP A 263 -29.08 -9.31 -0.64
C TRP A 263 -28.33 -10.54 -0.14
N TYR A 264 -27.15 -10.36 0.45
CA TYR A 264 -26.43 -11.45 1.08
C TYR A 264 -27.19 -11.94 2.32
N LEU A 265 -27.40 -11.06 3.30
CA LEU A 265 -27.86 -11.48 4.63
C LEU A 265 -29.32 -11.95 4.67
N GLU A 266 -30.20 -11.35 3.88
CA GLU A 266 -31.65 -11.63 3.94
C GLU A 266 -32.13 -12.50 2.77
N GLN A 267 -31.45 -12.44 1.63
CA GLN A 267 -31.86 -13.16 0.41
C GLN A 267 -30.93 -14.33 0.05
N GLY A 268 -29.87 -14.57 0.82
CA GLY A 268 -28.96 -15.69 0.60
C GLY A 268 -28.10 -15.54 -0.66
N TYR A 269 -27.89 -14.32 -1.15
CA TYR A 269 -27.04 -14.10 -2.32
C TYR A 269 -25.62 -14.63 -2.06
N ASP A 270 -25.06 -15.35 -3.03
CA ASP A 270 -23.89 -16.22 -2.83
C ASP A 270 -22.73 -15.95 -3.79
N ARG A 271 -22.75 -14.80 -4.48
CA ARG A 271 -21.77 -14.50 -5.53
C ARG A 271 -21.07 -13.17 -5.32
N VAL A 272 -19.80 -13.12 -5.68
CA VAL A 272 -18.99 -11.90 -5.72
C VAL A 272 -18.47 -11.63 -7.13
N GLY A 273 -18.48 -10.36 -7.52
CA GLY A 273 -18.09 -9.87 -8.84
C GLY A 273 -17.31 -8.55 -8.76
N GLY A 274 -16.58 -8.23 -9.82
CA GLY A 274 -15.75 -7.04 -9.93
C GLY A 274 -14.39 -7.19 -9.25
N PHE A 275 -13.84 -6.07 -8.77
CA PHE A 275 -12.51 -6.03 -8.18
C PHE A 275 -12.45 -6.60 -6.76
N VAL A 276 -11.50 -7.48 -6.49
CA VAL A 276 -11.25 -8.17 -5.22
C VAL A 276 -9.76 -8.11 -4.92
N HIS A 277 -9.41 -8.20 -3.63
CA HIS A 277 -8.04 -8.00 -3.16
C HIS A 277 -7.63 -9.11 -2.21
N LEU A 278 -6.34 -9.40 -2.10
CA LEU A 278 -5.86 -10.29 -1.06
C LEU A 278 -6.05 -9.64 0.30
N THR A 279 -6.57 -10.38 1.28
CA THR A 279 -6.77 -9.88 2.65
C THR A 279 -5.45 -9.40 3.27
N GLY A 280 -4.32 -10.03 2.91
CA GLY A 280 -2.99 -9.61 3.34
C GLY A 280 -2.57 -8.24 2.79
N ASP A 281 -2.97 -7.88 1.57
CA ASP A 281 -2.59 -6.60 0.94
C ASP A 281 -3.41 -5.42 1.51
N VAL A 282 -4.61 -5.71 2.04
CA VAL A 282 -5.54 -4.72 2.59
C VAL A 282 -5.66 -4.77 4.12
N GLY A 283 -4.85 -5.60 4.79
CA GLY A 283 -4.94 -5.83 6.24
C GLY A 283 -4.70 -4.58 7.09
N GLU A 284 -3.92 -3.62 6.56
CA GLU A 284 -3.63 -2.35 7.22
C GLU A 284 -4.72 -1.29 7.03
N LEU A 285 -5.70 -1.54 6.17
CA LEU A 285 -6.82 -0.64 5.89
C LEU A 285 -7.97 -0.96 6.85
N GLN A 286 -7.86 -0.42 8.07
CA GLN A 286 -8.75 -0.76 9.19
C GLN A 286 -9.95 0.18 9.34
N ALA A 287 -9.96 1.30 8.62
CA ALA A 287 -11.09 2.24 8.59
C ALA A 287 -11.77 2.29 7.21
N PRO A 288 -13.08 2.58 7.12
CA PRO A 288 -13.81 2.67 5.86
C PRO A 288 -13.16 3.63 4.87
N VAL A 289 -12.82 4.85 5.32
CA VAL A 289 -12.21 5.87 4.47
C VAL A 289 -10.87 5.41 3.88
N GLN A 290 -10.05 4.67 4.65
CA GLN A 290 -8.79 4.11 4.17
C GLN A 290 -9.02 3.09 3.05
N LEU A 291 -10.00 2.19 3.21
CA LEU A 291 -10.40 1.26 2.17
C LEU A 291 -10.91 1.99 0.93
N TYR A 292 -11.74 3.01 1.09
CA TYR A 292 -12.33 3.70 -0.05
C TYR A 292 -11.30 4.48 -0.86
N GLU A 293 -10.38 5.17 -0.19
CA GLU A 293 -9.30 5.91 -0.83
C GLU A 293 -8.31 4.95 -1.50
N ALA A 294 -7.82 3.94 -0.78
CA ALA A 294 -6.81 3.00 -1.30
C ALA A 294 -7.32 2.20 -2.50
N LEU A 295 -8.58 1.74 -2.43
CA LEU A 295 -9.18 0.88 -3.44
C LEU A 295 -9.84 1.66 -4.58
N GLY A 296 -9.72 2.99 -4.60
CA GLY A 296 -10.33 3.82 -5.63
C GLY A 296 -11.86 3.74 -5.66
N LEU A 297 -12.50 3.63 -4.49
CA LEU A 297 -13.95 3.49 -4.38
C LEU A 297 -14.68 4.84 -4.25
N LEU A 298 -13.98 5.98 -4.18
CA LEU A 298 -14.57 7.32 -4.07
C LEU A 298 -14.72 8.03 -5.43
N TYR A 299 -15.25 7.34 -6.43
CA TYR A 299 -15.53 7.91 -7.75
C TYR A 299 -16.91 8.55 -7.85
N GLU A 300 -17.17 9.30 -8.92
CA GLU A 300 -18.46 9.95 -9.15
C GLU A 300 -19.60 8.93 -9.23
N GLY A 301 -20.62 9.09 -8.38
CA GLY A 301 -21.74 8.14 -8.27
C GLY A 301 -21.44 6.89 -7.44
N SER A 302 -20.33 6.88 -6.71
CA SER A 302 -19.99 5.80 -5.78
C SER A 302 -21.08 5.60 -4.71
N PRO A 303 -21.35 4.34 -4.29
CA PRO A 303 -22.22 4.05 -3.15
C PRO A 303 -21.54 4.29 -1.79
N PHE A 304 -20.27 4.71 -1.77
CA PHE A 304 -19.47 4.91 -0.56
C PHE A 304 -19.20 6.39 -0.30
N SER A 305 -19.18 6.77 0.97
CA SER A 305 -18.87 8.14 1.41
C SER A 305 -17.73 8.14 2.42
N PRO A 306 -16.80 9.12 2.39
CA PRO A 306 -15.76 9.25 3.42
C PRO A 306 -16.31 9.37 4.84
N GLY A 307 -17.55 9.84 4.99
CA GLY A 307 -18.24 9.98 6.26
C GLY A 307 -19.04 8.76 6.72
N ASP A 308 -18.92 7.61 6.03
CA ASP A 308 -19.60 6.38 6.45
C ASP A 308 -19.07 5.92 7.82
N GLU A 309 -19.97 5.65 8.76
CA GLU A 309 -19.62 5.16 10.10
C GLU A 309 -19.00 3.75 10.09
N GLY A 310 -19.19 3.01 9.00
CA GLY A 310 -18.59 1.70 8.81
C GLY A 310 -18.91 1.10 7.45
N VAL A 311 -18.28 -0.03 7.14
CA VAL A 311 -18.44 -0.75 5.87
C VAL A 311 -18.43 -2.25 6.06
N TYR A 312 -19.14 -2.96 5.19
CA TYR A 312 -19.12 -4.42 5.15
C TYR A 312 -18.07 -4.94 4.17
N VAL A 313 -17.35 -5.96 4.59
CA VAL A 313 -16.42 -6.71 3.73
C VAL A 313 -16.77 -8.20 3.77
N ILE A 314 -16.61 -8.89 2.65
CA ILE A 314 -16.68 -10.36 2.59
C ILE A 314 -15.26 -10.88 2.40
N ARG A 315 -14.87 -11.89 3.19
CA ARG A 315 -13.61 -12.61 3.12
C ARG A 315 -13.83 -14.08 2.80
N TRP A 316 -13.05 -14.65 1.89
CA TRP A 316 -13.21 -16.06 1.53
C TRP A 316 -11.92 -16.70 1.03
N PRO A 317 -11.73 -18.01 1.23
CA PRO A 317 -10.64 -18.76 0.62
C PRO A 317 -10.82 -18.83 -0.90
N ALA A 318 -9.80 -18.39 -1.63
CA ALA A 318 -9.79 -18.33 -3.09
C ALA A 318 -9.45 -19.69 -3.72
N TYR A 319 -10.44 -20.58 -3.82
CA TYR A 319 -10.33 -21.79 -4.62
C TYR A 319 -10.42 -21.50 -6.12
N CYS A 320 -9.84 -22.36 -6.95
CA CYS A 320 -9.80 -22.21 -8.41
C CYS A 320 -9.12 -20.89 -8.82
N PRO A 321 -7.78 -20.80 -8.68
CA PRO A 321 -7.06 -19.54 -8.84
C PRO A 321 -7.22 -18.88 -10.21
N GLY A 322 -7.48 -19.65 -11.26
CA GLY A 322 -7.76 -19.12 -12.60
C GLY A 322 -9.00 -18.21 -12.69
N LEU A 323 -9.86 -18.19 -11.67
CA LEU A 323 -10.99 -17.26 -11.58
C LEU A 323 -10.56 -15.83 -11.16
N TYR A 324 -9.37 -15.67 -10.57
CA TYR A 324 -8.86 -14.41 -10.05
C TYR A 324 -7.74 -13.91 -10.96
N ARG A 325 -8.13 -13.10 -11.95
CA ARG A 325 -7.19 -12.61 -12.96
C ARG A 325 -6.77 -11.19 -12.64
N ILE A 326 -5.50 -10.89 -12.82
CA ILE A 326 -5.01 -9.51 -12.77
C ILE A 326 -5.67 -8.76 -13.93
N PRO A 327 -6.35 -7.63 -13.68
CA PRO A 327 -7.09 -6.90 -14.71
C PRO A 327 -6.16 -6.02 -15.52
N PHE A 328 -5.28 -6.61 -16.32
CA PHE A 328 -4.49 -5.85 -17.29
C PHE A 328 -5.39 -5.28 -18.38
N GLY A 329 -5.24 -3.98 -18.65
CA GLY A 329 -6.06 -3.29 -19.64
C GLY A 329 -6.09 -1.78 -19.47
N GLY A 330 -7.25 -1.16 -19.71
CA GLY A 330 -7.41 0.29 -19.66
C GLY A 330 -8.85 0.76 -19.63
N ARG A 331 -9.08 2.04 -19.90
CA ARG A 331 -10.40 2.69 -19.87
C ARG A 331 -11.08 2.76 -21.24
N ASP A 332 -10.31 2.50 -22.29
CA ASP A 332 -10.75 2.44 -23.67
C ASP A 332 -9.96 1.35 -24.43
N GLU A 333 -10.30 1.18 -25.71
CA GLU A 333 -9.66 0.19 -26.57
C GLU A 333 -8.18 0.50 -26.84
N GLU A 334 -7.78 1.78 -26.80
CA GLU A 334 -6.41 2.21 -27.06
C GLU A 334 -5.51 1.83 -25.88
N GLU A 335 -5.92 2.15 -24.65
CA GLU A 335 -5.21 1.75 -23.43
C GLU A 335 -5.17 0.22 -23.28
N LEU A 336 -6.24 -0.50 -23.65
CA LEU A 336 -6.24 -1.96 -23.67
C LEU A 336 -5.19 -2.51 -24.66
N ALA A 337 -5.10 -1.94 -25.85
CA ALA A 337 -4.20 -2.43 -26.91
C ALA A 337 -2.71 -2.35 -26.52
N ILE A 338 -2.33 -1.44 -25.60
CA ILE A 338 -0.97 -1.33 -25.06
C ILE A 338 -0.53 -2.65 -24.39
N TRP A 339 -1.47 -3.40 -23.82
CA TRP A 339 -1.19 -4.66 -23.12
C TRP A 339 -1.10 -5.89 -24.06
N GLY A 340 -1.45 -5.75 -25.34
CA GLY A 340 -1.48 -6.87 -26.29
C GLY A 340 -2.29 -8.06 -25.77
N ASP A 341 -1.76 -9.27 -25.91
CA ASP A 341 -2.45 -10.52 -25.50
C ASP A 341 -2.66 -10.65 -23.97
N ALA A 342 -1.94 -9.85 -23.16
CA ALA A 342 -2.12 -9.85 -21.71
C ALA A 342 -3.34 -9.01 -21.28
N GLY A 343 -3.74 -8.03 -22.10
CA GLY A 343 -4.85 -7.12 -21.83
C GLY A 343 -6.20 -7.80 -22.08
N TRP A 344 -7.14 -7.64 -21.16
CA TRP A 344 -8.47 -8.24 -21.33
C TRP A 344 -9.61 -7.43 -20.70
N VAL A 345 -9.31 -6.33 -20.01
CA VAL A 345 -10.32 -5.53 -19.29
C VAL A 345 -10.38 -4.12 -19.84
N ILE A 346 -11.59 -3.67 -20.17
CA ILE A 346 -11.92 -2.26 -20.30
C ILE A 346 -12.87 -1.91 -19.14
N GLU A 347 -12.53 -0.90 -18.34
CA GLU A 347 -13.35 -0.48 -17.21
C GLU A 347 -13.31 1.03 -16.99
N ARG A 348 -14.34 1.57 -16.35
CA ARG A 348 -14.46 3.02 -16.15
C ARG A 348 -13.45 3.57 -15.14
N PRO A 349 -13.19 4.90 -15.16
CA PRO A 349 -12.46 5.55 -14.07
C PRO A 349 -13.04 5.17 -12.70
N PRO A 350 -12.20 4.93 -11.68
CA PRO A 350 -10.76 5.24 -11.62
C PRO A 350 -9.84 4.07 -12.04
N PHE A 351 -10.33 3.10 -12.80
CA PHE A 351 -9.53 1.96 -13.24
C PHE A 351 -8.32 2.39 -14.10
N VAL A 352 -7.16 1.77 -13.83
CA VAL A 352 -5.89 2.03 -14.52
C VAL A 352 -5.35 0.84 -15.30
N GLY A 353 -5.86 -0.36 -15.05
CA GLY A 353 -5.46 -1.57 -15.76
C GLY A 353 -4.01 -2.03 -15.54
N GLY A 354 -3.34 -1.54 -14.50
CA GLY A 354 -1.99 -1.96 -14.11
C GLY A 354 -1.93 -3.21 -13.21
N GLY A 355 -3.08 -3.73 -12.77
CA GLY A 355 -3.13 -4.83 -11.81
C GLY A 355 -3.03 -4.41 -10.33
N PHE A 356 -3.13 -3.11 -10.06
CA PHE A 356 -3.09 -2.54 -8.72
C PHE A 356 -4.28 -1.61 -8.51
N ALA A 357 -4.70 -1.48 -7.26
CA ALA A 357 -5.83 -0.64 -6.92
C ALA A 357 -5.50 0.85 -7.15
N PRO A 358 -6.44 1.67 -7.67
CA PRO A 358 -6.11 3.00 -8.19
C PRO A 358 -5.50 3.99 -7.18
N GLY A 359 -5.92 3.93 -5.91
CA GLY A 359 -5.41 4.81 -4.85
C GLY A 359 -4.24 4.22 -4.07
N SER A 360 -3.79 3.03 -4.44
CA SER A 360 -2.77 2.31 -3.68
C SER A 360 -1.35 2.57 -4.14
N ALA A 361 -1.14 3.42 -5.16
CA ALA A 361 0.14 3.65 -5.85
C ALA A 361 1.03 2.40 -6.02
N GLY A 362 0.42 1.29 -6.45
CA GLY A 362 1.11 0.04 -6.74
C GLY A 362 1.31 -0.90 -5.55
N SER A 363 0.87 -0.56 -4.34
CA SER A 363 1.07 -1.42 -3.16
C SER A 363 0.00 -2.50 -2.95
N ILE A 364 -1.21 -2.31 -3.47
CA ILE A 364 -2.33 -3.25 -3.30
C ILE A 364 -2.63 -3.89 -4.64
N ARG A 365 -2.43 -5.21 -4.73
CA ARG A 365 -2.74 -5.96 -5.95
C ARG A 365 -4.24 -6.09 -6.10
N GLU A 366 -4.70 -5.85 -7.32
CA GLU A 366 -6.10 -5.93 -7.70
C GLU A 366 -6.34 -7.14 -8.59
N TYR A 367 -7.40 -7.88 -8.31
CA TYR A 367 -7.87 -8.98 -9.13
C TYR A 367 -9.30 -8.68 -9.57
N LYS A 368 -9.66 -9.05 -10.79
CA LYS A 368 -11.04 -8.95 -11.27
C LYS A 368 -11.61 -10.35 -11.42
N VAL A 369 -12.81 -10.51 -10.86
CA VAL A 369 -13.62 -11.72 -11.00
C VAL A 369 -14.94 -11.34 -11.68
N ASP A 370 -15.40 -12.14 -12.64
CA ASP A 370 -16.68 -11.86 -13.30
C ASP A 370 -17.85 -12.17 -12.34
N SER A 371 -17.89 -13.42 -11.88
CA SER A 371 -18.84 -13.88 -10.86
C SER A 371 -18.34 -15.20 -10.26
N VAL A 372 -17.88 -15.17 -9.03
CA VAL A 372 -17.45 -16.34 -8.26
C VAL A 372 -18.51 -16.68 -7.22
N ARG A 373 -18.90 -17.96 -7.11
CA ARG A 373 -19.71 -18.43 -5.98
C ARG A 373 -18.83 -18.52 -4.74
N LEU A 374 -19.33 -17.98 -3.63
CA LEU A 374 -18.67 -18.02 -2.35
C LEU A 374 -18.65 -19.47 -1.82
N PRO A 375 -17.50 -19.96 -1.33
CA PRO A 375 -17.40 -21.28 -0.73
C PRO A 375 -18.04 -21.31 0.66
N PHE A 376 -18.24 -22.52 1.19
CA PHE A 376 -18.52 -22.71 2.62
C PHE A 376 -17.46 -21.99 3.47
N GLY A 377 -17.90 -21.30 4.52
CA GLY A 377 -17.00 -20.57 5.39
C GLY A 377 -16.53 -19.23 4.84
N ALA A 378 -17.15 -18.71 3.76
CA ALA A 378 -17.00 -17.30 3.45
C ALA A 378 -17.63 -16.46 4.55
N GLU A 379 -16.96 -15.40 4.99
CA GLU A 379 -17.33 -14.63 6.17
C GLU A 379 -17.59 -13.18 5.80
N MET A 380 -18.57 -12.57 6.46
CA MET A 380 -18.87 -11.15 6.36
C MET A 380 -18.46 -10.48 7.67
N TYR A 381 -17.76 -9.36 7.54
CA TYR A 381 -17.33 -8.51 8.64
C TYR A 381 -17.86 -7.09 8.45
N TYR A 382 -18.04 -6.39 9.57
CA TYR A 382 -18.30 -4.96 9.62
C TYR A 382 -17.06 -4.27 10.18
N LEU A 383 -16.56 -3.28 9.46
CA LEU A 383 -15.42 -2.44 9.83
C LEU A 383 -15.95 -1.06 10.22
N GLY A 384 -15.79 -0.67 11.48
CA GLY A 384 -16.21 0.62 11.99
C GLY A 384 -15.19 1.73 11.75
N GLY A 385 -15.64 2.99 11.76
CA GLY A 385 -14.76 4.17 11.69
C GLY A 385 -13.81 4.29 12.89
N ASP A 386 -14.15 3.65 14.01
CA ASP A 386 -13.31 3.46 15.21
C ASP A 386 -12.27 2.34 15.07
N ARG A 387 -12.14 1.77 13.86
CA ARG A 387 -11.24 0.64 13.54
C ARG A 387 -11.62 -0.65 14.26
N SER A 388 -12.85 -0.73 14.76
CA SER A 388 -13.42 -2.00 15.21
C SER A 388 -13.70 -2.91 14.02
N GLU A 389 -13.44 -4.20 14.20
CA GLU A 389 -13.84 -5.25 13.27
C GLU A 389 -14.78 -6.20 13.99
N ARG A 390 -15.96 -6.42 13.41
CA ARG A 390 -17.00 -7.29 13.98
C ARG A 390 -17.43 -8.33 12.96
N PHE A 391 -17.36 -9.60 13.35
CA PHE A 391 -17.93 -10.70 12.58
C PHE A 391 -19.47 -10.55 12.50
N VAL A 392 -20.03 -10.71 11.30
CA VAL A 392 -21.46 -10.49 11.02
C VAL A 392 -22.16 -11.80 10.70
N ALA A 393 -21.63 -12.57 9.77
CA ALA A 393 -22.23 -13.82 9.31
C ALA A 393 -21.23 -14.69 8.55
N MET A 394 -21.53 -15.99 8.47
CA MET A 394 -20.82 -16.95 7.63
C MET A 394 -21.77 -17.53 6.60
N TYR A 395 -21.33 -17.66 5.35
CA TYR A 395 -22.11 -18.30 4.31
C TYR A 395 -22.08 -19.83 4.43
N ASP A 396 -23.26 -20.44 4.41
CA ASP A 396 -23.48 -21.89 4.38
C ASP A 396 -24.17 -22.28 3.05
N PRO A 397 -23.45 -22.86 2.07
CA PRO A 397 -24.01 -23.29 0.80
C PRO A 397 -25.01 -24.45 0.91
N ASP A 398 -25.00 -25.25 1.98
CA ASP A 398 -25.97 -26.34 2.15
C ASP A 398 -27.35 -25.78 2.53
N ARG A 399 -27.36 -24.63 3.21
CA ARG A 399 -28.57 -23.90 3.60
C ARG A 399 -28.93 -22.78 2.62
N LEU A 400 -28.02 -22.45 1.70
CA LEU A 400 -28.12 -21.29 0.80
C LEU A 400 -28.41 -20.00 1.57
N ALA A 401 -27.74 -19.82 2.72
CA ALA A 401 -28.03 -18.74 3.65
C ALA A 401 -26.77 -18.25 4.38
N TRP A 402 -26.82 -17.00 4.83
CA TRP A 402 -25.80 -16.40 5.69
C TRP A 402 -26.20 -16.57 7.15
N LEU A 403 -25.43 -17.35 7.89
CA LEU A 403 -25.65 -17.68 9.29
C LEU A 403 -25.04 -16.59 10.17
N ARG A 404 -25.89 -15.88 10.91
CA ARG A 404 -25.45 -14.92 11.93
C ARG A 404 -25.13 -15.65 13.24
N PRO A 405 -24.17 -15.16 14.04
CA PRO A 405 -23.98 -15.67 15.40
C PRO A 405 -25.27 -15.44 16.21
N ASP A 406 -25.64 -16.42 17.05
CA ASP A 406 -26.83 -16.32 17.89
C ASP A 406 -26.70 -15.13 18.85
N ALA A 407 -27.62 -14.16 18.74
CA ALA A 407 -27.66 -12.97 19.60
C ALA A 407 -27.78 -13.28 21.11
N SER A 408 -28.08 -14.53 21.47
CA SER A 408 -28.21 -15.02 22.84
C SER A 408 -26.89 -15.43 23.50
N ALA A 409 -25.78 -15.61 22.76
CA ALA A 409 -24.50 -16.01 23.35
C ALA A 409 -23.81 -14.87 24.12
N ASP A 410 -23.94 -13.63 23.65
CA ASP A 410 -23.34 -12.44 24.27
C ASP A 410 -24.06 -11.98 25.54
N ALA A 411 -25.34 -12.35 25.71
CA ALA A 411 -26.11 -12.00 26.90
C ALA A 411 -25.89 -12.97 28.09
N SER A 412 -25.36 -14.17 27.84
CA SER A 412 -25.14 -15.20 28.87
C SER A 412 -23.77 -15.18 29.55
N GLY A 413 -22.82 -14.36 29.08
CA GLY A 413 -21.48 -14.26 29.68
C GLY A 413 -21.38 -13.37 30.94
N GLY A 414 -22.47 -12.68 31.32
CA GLY A 414 -22.45 -11.61 32.33
C GLY A 414 -23.19 -11.88 33.64
N ARG A 415 -23.88 -13.00 33.80
CA ARG A 415 -24.55 -13.38 35.05
C ARG A 415 -24.49 -14.89 35.21
N ASP A 416 -23.54 -15.35 36.02
CA ASP A 416 -23.70 -16.47 36.96
C ASP A 416 -22.31 -16.93 37.45
N ALA A 417 -21.66 -16.05 38.22
CA ALA A 417 -20.52 -16.42 39.07
C ALA A 417 -20.62 -15.69 40.42
N SER A 418 -21.79 -15.70 41.04
CA SER A 418 -21.94 -15.35 42.46
C SER A 418 -23.08 -16.14 43.09
N GLY A 419 -22.74 -17.22 43.78
CA GLY A 419 -23.66 -17.89 44.70
C GLY A 419 -23.47 -19.40 44.74
N GLY A 420 -22.56 -19.90 45.59
CA GLY A 420 -22.39 -21.34 45.73
C GLY A 420 -21.37 -21.84 46.75
N ARG A 421 -21.29 -21.24 47.94
CA ARG A 421 -20.70 -21.81 49.18
C ARG A 421 -21.14 -20.88 50.32
N THR A 422 -21.76 -21.25 51.43
CA THR A 422 -21.74 -22.47 52.25
C THR A 422 -22.88 -22.33 53.26
N GLU A 423 -23.56 -23.41 53.67
CA GLU A 423 -23.71 -23.80 55.09
C GLU A 423 -24.75 -24.91 55.26
N ALA A 424 -24.24 -26.03 55.79
CA ALA A 424 -25.01 -27.00 56.55
C ALA A 424 -24.78 -26.69 58.03
N ALA A 425 -25.83 -26.46 58.81
CA ALA A 425 -25.88 -26.73 60.25
C ALA A 425 -27.30 -26.51 60.80
N GLN A 426 -27.82 -27.61 61.38
CA GLN A 426 -28.92 -27.73 62.36
C GLN A 426 -30.37 -27.72 61.85
#